data_AF-A0AAN9FA84-F1
#
_entry.id   AF-A0AAN9FA84-F1
#
_cell.length_a   1.000
_cell.length_b   1.000
_cell.length_c   1.000
_cell.angle_alpha   90.00
_cell.angle_beta   90.00
_cell.angle_gamma   90.00
#
_symmetry.space_group_name_H-M   'P 1'
#
loop_
_entity.id
_entity.type
_entity.pdbx_description
1 polymer ?
#
loop_
_entity_poly.entity_id
_entity_poly.type
_entity_poly.pdbx_seq_one_letter_code
_entity_poly.pdbx_strand_id
1 'polypeptide(L)'
;MKHIHYEDENSRYIDNGCVEKALFMLACWVENPNGDGFKKHPARIPDFLWVSEDGMSMQSFGSQSWDAGLVVQALLATNLAQEIASTLSKGHQFLKESQASINNRYPQEMRSDY
;
A
#
# COMPACT_ATOMS: atom_id res chain seq x y z
N MET A 1 -20.23 -4.83 -5.80
CA MET A 1 -19.15 -5.82 -5.96
C MET A 1 -18.17 -5.49 -7.09
N LYS A 2 -18.60 -5.08 -8.30
CA LYS A 2 -17.66 -4.77 -9.41
C LYS A 2 -16.51 -3.80 -9.03
N HIS A 3 -16.83 -2.66 -8.39
CA HIS A 3 -15.84 -1.67 -7.96
C HIS A 3 -14.89 -2.20 -6.87
N ILE A 4 -15.42 -3.03 -5.96
CA ILE A 4 -14.63 -3.66 -4.88
C ILE A 4 -13.66 -4.66 -5.49
N HIS A 5 -14.13 -5.60 -6.30
CA HIS A 5 -13.28 -6.59 -6.98
C HIS A 5 -12.22 -5.95 -7.88
N TYR A 6 -12.54 -4.84 -8.53
CA TYR A 6 -11.55 -4.08 -9.30
C TYR A 6 -10.44 -3.53 -8.39
N GLU A 7 -10.79 -2.90 -7.27
CA GLU A 7 -9.82 -2.35 -6.33
C GLU A 7 -8.99 -3.46 -5.69
N ASP A 8 -9.62 -4.56 -5.27
CA ASP A 8 -8.96 -5.73 -4.70
C ASP A 8 -7.88 -6.28 -5.65
N GLU A 9 -8.21 -6.51 -6.93
CA GLU A 9 -7.24 -7.01 -7.90
C GLU A 9 -6.17 -5.97 -8.26
N ASN A 10 -6.55 -4.69 -8.39
CA ASN A 10 -5.63 -3.61 -8.73
C ASN A 10 -4.58 -3.37 -7.62
N SER A 11 -5.03 -3.38 -6.37
CA SER A 11 -4.20 -3.13 -5.18
C SER A 11 -3.49 -4.39 -4.70
N ARG A 12 -3.85 -5.56 -5.24
CA ARG A 12 -3.45 -6.88 -4.73
C ARG A 12 -3.94 -7.09 -3.29
N TYR A 13 -5.19 -6.69 -3.04
CA TYR A 13 -5.98 -6.90 -1.84
C TYR A 13 -5.50 -6.11 -0.62
N ILE A 14 -4.63 -5.11 -0.83
CA ILE A 14 -4.20 -4.17 0.22
C ILE A 14 -5.19 -3.01 0.35
N ASP A 15 -5.86 -2.65 -0.74
CA ASP A 15 -6.82 -1.56 -0.86
C ASP A 15 -6.19 -0.18 -0.52
N ASN A 16 -7.00 0.88 -0.56
CA ASN A 16 -6.50 2.24 -0.37
C ASN A 16 -6.10 2.56 1.08
N GLY A 17 -6.74 1.91 2.05
CA GLY A 17 -6.54 2.18 3.47
C GLY A 17 -7.22 1.16 4.36
N CYS A 18 -6.94 1.21 5.66
CA CYS A 18 -7.38 0.18 6.61
C CYS A 18 -8.90 0.09 6.77
N VAL A 19 -9.62 1.21 6.60
CA VAL A 19 -11.09 1.23 6.70
C VAL A 19 -11.69 0.53 5.49
N GLU A 20 -11.31 0.94 4.28
CA GLU A 20 -11.70 0.28 3.04
C GLU A 20 -11.32 -1.20 3.06
N LYS A 21 -10.10 -1.52 3.50
CA LYS A 21 -9.60 -2.90 3.63
C LYS A 21 -10.50 -3.78 4.49
N ALA A 22 -10.98 -3.26 5.62
CA ALA A 22 -11.86 -4.00 6.51
C ALA A 22 -13.25 -4.20 5.89
N LEU A 23 -13.80 -3.15 5.28
CA LEU A 23 -15.12 -3.17 4.65
C LEU A 23 -15.16 -4.06 3.40
N PHE A 24 -14.13 -4.02 2.57
CA PHE A 24 -14.05 -4.79 1.32
C PHE A 24 -13.82 -6.26 1.62
N MET A 25 -12.93 -6.57 2.57
CA MET A 25 -12.79 -7.94 3.09
C MET A 25 -14.10 -8.50 3.63
N LEU A 26 -14.87 -7.70 4.39
CA LEU A 26 -16.19 -8.12 4.88
C LEU A 26 -17.18 -8.32 3.73
N ALA A 27 -17.20 -7.43 2.75
CA ALA A 27 -18.07 -7.56 1.57
C ALA A 27 -17.77 -8.84 0.78
N CYS A 28 -16.49 -9.15 0.56
CA CYS A 28 -16.05 -10.39 -0.09
C CYS A 28 -16.38 -11.64 0.74
N TRP A 29 -16.33 -11.56 2.07
CA TRP A 29 -16.79 -12.64 2.95
C TRP A 29 -18.30 -12.86 2.87
N VAL A 30 -19.11 -11.79 2.88
CA VAL A 30 -20.57 -11.85 2.74
C VAL A 30 -20.96 -12.41 1.37
N GLU A 31 -20.25 -12.05 0.30
CA GLU A 31 -20.49 -12.56 -1.05
C GLU A 31 -20.19 -14.06 -1.16
N ASN A 32 -18.99 -14.49 -0.74
CA ASN A 32 -18.62 -15.90 -0.70
C ASN A 32 -17.45 -16.15 0.28
N PRO A 33 -17.71 -16.73 1.47
CA PRO A 33 -16.68 -16.94 2.48
C PRO A 33 -15.63 -17.99 2.08
N ASN A 34 -15.91 -18.80 1.06
CA ASN A 34 -14.97 -19.78 0.50
C ASN A 34 -14.33 -19.31 -0.82
N GLY A 35 -14.67 -18.11 -1.28
CA GLY A 35 -14.18 -17.52 -2.53
C GLY A 35 -12.75 -17.02 -2.41
N ASP A 36 -12.08 -16.91 -3.54
CA ASP A 36 -10.68 -16.44 -3.59
C ASP A 36 -10.55 -14.98 -3.16
N GLY A 37 -11.57 -14.15 -3.42
CA GLY A 37 -11.60 -12.75 -3.00
C GLY A 37 -11.43 -12.63 -1.48
N PHE A 38 -12.26 -13.35 -0.70
CA PHE A 38 -12.08 -13.38 0.74
C PHE A 38 -10.75 -14.02 1.14
N LYS A 39 -10.34 -15.16 0.58
CA LYS A 39 -9.11 -15.86 1.02
C LYS A 39 -7.84 -15.02 0.88
N LYS A 40 -7.76 -14.15 -0.13
CA LYS A 40 -6.59 -13.29 -0.35
C LYS A 40 -6.51 -12.11 0.63
N HIS A 41 -7.63 -11.62 1.15
CA HIS A 41 -7.65 -10.46 2.05
C HIS A 41 -7.01 -10.69 3.43
N PRO A 42 -7.22 -11.81 4.16
CA PRO A 42 -6.58 -12.09 5.44
C PRO A 42 -5.06 -12.11 5.35
N ALA A 43 -4.50 -12.56 4.21
CA ALA A 43 -3.07 -12.55 3.98
C ALA A 43 -2.46 -11.14 3.97
N ARG A 44 -3.30 -10.10 3.79
CA ARG A 44 -2.91 -8.69 3.78
C ARG A 44 -3.17 -7.93 5.08
N ILE A 45 -3.79 -8.56 6.08
CA ILE A 45 -4.01 -7.93 7.39
C ILE A 45 -2.67 -7.53 8.05
N PRO A 46 -1.61 -8.36 8.01
CA PRO A 46 -0.33 -7.99 8.62
C PRO A 46 0.30 -6.73 8.06
N ASP A 47 0.03 -6.37 6.80
CA ASP A 47 0.55 -5.14 6.17
C ASP A 47 0.07 -3.86 6.90
N PHE A 48 -1.03 -3.93 7.66
CA PHE A 48 -1.58 -2.82 8.44
C PHE A 48 -1.23 -2.88 9.93
N LEU A 49 -0.61 -3.95 10.41
CA LEU A 49 -0.30 -4.10 11.84
C LEU A 49 1.10 -3.57 12.16
N TRP A 50 1.19 -2.73 13.17
CA TRP A 50 2.46 -2.17 13.65
C TRP A 50 2.63 -2.41 15.15
N VAL A 51 3.82 -2.81 15.57
CA VAL A 51 4.16 -2.99 16.99
C VAL A 51 5.04 -1.82 17.44
N SER A 52 4.52 -1.05 18.39
CA SER A 52 5.19 0.07 19.06
C SER A 52 5.36 -0.20 20.55
N GLU A 53 5.92 0.77 21.28
CA GLU A 53 6.19 0.67 22.72
C GLU A 53 4.94 0.45 23.58
N ASP A 54 3.77 0.87 23.09
CA ASP A 54 2.46 0.76 23.73
C ASP A 54 1.64 -0.45 23.25
N GLY A 55 2.22 -1.30 22.39
CA GLY A 55 1.61 -2.52 21.89
C GLY A 55 1.37 -2.51 20.39
N MET A 56 0.38 -3.29 19.93
CA MET A 56 0.07 -3.43 18.52
C MET A 56 -1.07 -2.47 18.11
N SER A 57 -0.84 -1.68 17.08
CA SER A 57 -1.80 -0.76 16.48
C SER A 57 -2.04 -1.08 15.00
N MET A 58 -3.14 -0.56 14.46
CA MET A 58 -3.43 -0.62 13.03
C MET A 58 -3.07 0.72 12.37
N GLN A 59 -2.27 0.66 11.32
CA GLN A 59 -1.92 1.80 10.48
C GLN A 59 -3.03 2.06 9.45
N SER A 60 -3.16 3.31 8.97
CA SER A 60 -4.09 3.62 7.88
C SER A 60 -3.55 3.16 6.54
N PHE A 61 -2.30 3.47 6.26
CA PHE A 61 -1.46 3.02 5.15
C PHE A 61 -0.02 3.24 5.59
N GLY A 62 0.94 2.60 4.91
CA GLY A 62 2.36 2.85 5.16
C GLY A 62 2.80 4.21 4.61
N SER A 63 3.77 4.84 5.27
CA SER A 63 4.39 6.12 4.86
C SER A 63 5.74 5.94 4.18
N GLN A 64 6.12 4.72 3.79
CA GLN A 64 7.50 4.36 3.44
C GLN A 64 8.09 5.23 2.31
N SER A 65 7.35 5.40 1.21
CA SER A 65 7.80 6.23 0.08
C SER A 65 7.82 7.71 0.41
N TRP A 66 6.88 8.18 1.22
CA TRP A 66 6.81 9.57 1.69
C TRP A 66 8.02 9.90 2.56
N ASP A 67 8.26 9.08 3.58
CA ASP A 67 9.37 9.25 4.52
C ASP A 67 10.72 9.09 3.82
N ALA A 68 10.89 8.08 2.95
CA ALA A 68 12.12 7.91 2.19
C ALA A 68 12.42 9.13 1.30
N GLY A 69 11.40 9.66 0.61
CA GLY A 69 11.53 10.84 -0.24
C GLY A 69 11.96 12.09 0.53
N LEU A 70 11.36 12.33 1.70
CA LEU A 70 11.69 13.48 2.54
C LEU A 70 13.05 13.31 3.23
N VAL A 71 13.37 12.11 3.74
CA VAL A 71 14.64 11.82 4.39
C VAL A 71 15.80 11.94 3.41
N VAL A 72 15.69 11.41 2.18
CA VAL A 72 16.74 11.56 1.16
C VAL A 72 17.01 13.03 0.86
N GLN A 73 15.96 13.86 0.75
CA GLN A 73 16.12 15.30 0.55
C GLN A 73 16.82 15.97 1.74
N ALA A 74 16.41 15.67 2.97
CA ALA A 74 17.03 16.20 4.18
C ALA A 74 18.52 15.80 4.27
N LEU A 75 18.83 14.53 4.00
CA LEU A 75 20.19 14.01 4.03
C LEU A 75 21.10 14.68 2.99
N LEU A 76 20.62 14.90 1.77
CA LEU A 76 21.36 15.64 0.75
C LEU A 76 21.67 17.09 1.16
N ALA A 77 20.84 17.69 2.01
CA ALA A 77 21.06 19.05 2.52
C ALA A 77 22.12 19.13 3.64
N THR A 78 22.60 18.00 4.18
CA THR A 78 23.46 18.01 5.38
C THR A 78 24.95 18.32 5.13
N ASN A 79 25.41 18.57 3.90
CA ASN A 79 26.85 18.59 3.54
C ASN A 79 27.64 17.31 3.89
N LEU A 80 26.98 16.26 4.40
CA LEU A 80 27.59 14.98 4.79
C LEU A 80 27.50 13.93 3.69
N ALA A 81 27.12 14.29 2.45
CA ALA A 81 26.79 13.35 1.38
C ALA A 81 27.85 12.27 1.13
N GLN A 82 29.14 12.60 1.30
CA GLN A 82 30.24 11.63 1.17
C GLN A 82 30.24 10.59 2.31
N GLU A 83 29.94 11.00 3.54
CA GLU A 83 29.89 10.13 4.71
C GLU A 83 28.67 9.20 4.67
N ILE A 84 27.56 9.66 4.10
CA ILE A 84 26.29 8.92 4.02
C ILE A 84 25.99 8.38 2.62
N ALA A 85 26.99 8.28 1.73
CA ALA A 85 26.81 7.89 0.33
C ALA A 85 26.09 6.55 0.17
N SER A 86 26.39 5.57 1.02
CA SER A 86 25.75 4.25 1.00
C SER A 86 24.26 4.32 1.38
N THR A 87 23.90 5.15 2.36
CA THR A 87 22.52 5.40 2.76
C THR A 87 21.73 6.10 1.64
N LEU A 88 22.32 7.12 1.02
CA LEU A 88 21.71 7.82 -0.13
C LEU A 88 21.49 6.87 -1.31
N SER A 89 22.45 5.99 -1.60
CA SER A 89 22.31 4.98 -2.66
C SER A 89 21.16 4.01 -2.40
N LYS A 90 20.99 3.56 -1.15
CA LYS A 90 19.87 2.69 -0.76
C LYS A 90 18.53 3.41 -0.84
N GLY A 91 18.46 4.67 -0.39
CA GLY A 91 17.26 5.50 -0.50
C GLY A 91 16.86 5.71 -1.96
N HIS A 92 17.83 6.00 -2.84
CA HIS A 92 17.60 6.09 -4.27
C HIS A 92 17.08 4.77 -4.86
N GLN A 93 17.71 3.65 -4.53
CA GLN A 93 17.30 2.33 -5.00
C GLN A 93 15.86 2.01 -4.58
N PHE A 94 15.53 2.22 -3.30
CA PHE A 94 14.17 2.00 -2.79
C PHE A 94 13.13 2.82 -3.55
N LEU A 95 13.38 4.12 -3.75
CA LEU A 95 12.47 4.99 -4.51
C LEU A 95 12.34 4.55 -5.97
N LYS A 96 13.44 4.08 -6.58
CA LYS A 96 13.45 3.60 -7.96
C LYS A 96 12.65 2.31 -8.13
N GLU A 97 12.80 1.37 -7.21
CA GLU A 97 12.07 0.10 -7.20
C GLU A 97 10.60 0.27 -6.82
N SER A 98 10.26 1.32 -6.06
CA SER A 98 8.88 1.65 -5.67
C SER A 98 8.09 2.40 -6.75
N GLN A 99 8.71 2.71 -7.90
CA GLN A 99 8.04 3.40 -8.99
C GLN A 99 6.96 2.52 -9.64
N ALA A 100 5.70 2.96 -9.59
CA ALA A 100 4.62 2.33 -10.34
C ALA A 100 4.92 2.35 -11.85
N SER A 101 5.10 1.17 -12.44
CA SER A 101 5.49 0.98 -13.85
C SER A 101 4.32 0.55 -14.75
N ILE A 102 3.17 0.23 -14.15
CA ILE A 102 1.98 -0.27 -14.83
C ILE A 102 0.82 0.65 -14.50
N ASN A 103 0.03 0.99 -15.53
CA ASN A 103 -1.21 1.72 -15.37
C ASN A 103 -2.39 0.77 -15.64
N ASN A 104 -3.08 0.39 -14.57
CA ASN A 104 -4.33 -0.35 -14.66
C ASN A 104 -5.46 0.67 -14.87
N ARG A 105 -5.89 0.83 -16.13
CA ARG A 105 -6.96 1.78 -16.45
C ARG A 105 -8.29 1.26 -15.90
N TYR A 106 -9.01 2.17 -15.25
CA TYR A 106 -10.39 1.90 -14.83
C TYR A 106 -11.24 1.51 -16.04
N PRO A 107 -11.87 0.32 -16.05
CA PRO A 107 -12.64 -0.19 -17.19
C PRO A 107 -13.74 0.78 -17.60
N GLN A 108 -13.94 0.95 -18.91
CA GLN A 108 -14.86 1.95 -19.46
C GLN A 108 -16.31 1.65 -19.10
N GLU A 109 -16.66 0.38 -19.07
CA GLU A 109 -17.97 -0.18 -18.73
C GLU A 109 -18.39 0.06 -17.27
N MET A 110 -17.46 0.46 -16.38
CA MET A 110 -17.76 0.81 -14.99
C MET A 110 -17.81 2.33 -14.76
N ARG A 111 -17.58 3.15 -15.80
CA ARG A 111 -17.61 4.63 -15.68
C ARG A 111 -19.01 5.23 -15.77
N SER A 112 -19.99 4.46 -16.27
CA SER A 112 -21.38 4.89 -16.45
C SER A 112 -22.25 4.74 -15.20
N ASP A 113 -21.70 4.18 -14.11
CA ASP A 113 -22.43 3.86 -12.88
C ASP A 113 -22.51 5.08 -11.91
N TYR A 114 -22.29 6.30 -12.43
CA TYR A 114 -22.41 7.59 -11.73
C TYR A 114 -23.45 8.50 -12.37
#